data_AF-A0ABD5S541-F1
#
_entry.id   AF-A0ABD5S541-F1
#
_cell.length_a   1.000
_cell.length_b   1.000
_cell.length_c   1.000
_cell.angle_alpha   90.00
_cell.angle_beta   90.00
_cell.angle_gamma   90.00
#
_symmetry.space_group_name_H-M   'P 1'
#
loop_
_entity.id
_entity.type
_entity.pdbx_description
1 polymer ?
#
loop_
_entity_poly.entity_id
_entity_poly.type
_entity_poly.pdbx_seq_one_letter_code
_entity_poly.pdbx_strand_id
1 'polypeptide(L)'
;MPENPQKQTSDEVDERQLELAKEAGDAYMEAVEYMAEEVAHTGDHEAAGEMIVAFAQEEAEGMYALESEGDFEWVEPGDDNCHVEVTAMDAEDRRMIPELDIEFTLEAEDGEEFGPHEADFLWHPGLLHYGKNVELPGDGSYDLHVEIDAPTFMRHDEENGDRYGERVSVTFEDVDVETGQD
;
A
#
# COMPACT_ATOMS: atom_id res chain seq x y z
N MET A 1 8.46 -13.45 14.87
CA MET A 1 8.35 -14.61 13.94
C MET A 1 7.20 -15.50 14.39
N PRO A 2 6.12 -15.57 13.60
CA PRO A 2 4.95 -16.37 13.92
C PRO A 2 5.30 -17.85 14.04
N GLU A 3 4.56 -18.60 14.86
CA GLU A 3 4.76 -20.05 14.99
C GLU A 3 4.34 -20.82 13.72
N ASN A 4 3.62 -20.18 12.80
CA ASN A 4 3.09 -20.80 11.58
C ASN A 4 3.29 -19.92 10.33
N PRO A 5 4.42 -20.07 9.58
CA PRO A 5 4.73 -19.22 8.43
C PRO A 5 3.92 -19.54 7.17
N GLN A 6 3.10 -20.61 7.17
CA GLN A 6 2.23 -20.97 6.06
C GLN A 6 0.82 -21.28 6.59
N LYS A 7 -0.20 -20.74 5.92
CA LYS A 7 -1.59 -21.05 6.12
C LYS A 7 -1.81 -22.53 5.93
N GLN A 8 -2.56 -23.08 6.86
CA GLN A 8 -2.94 -24.48 6.88
C GLN A 8 -4.44 -24.61 7.04
N THR A 9 -4.97 -25.78 6.72
CA THR A 9 -6.38 -26.09 7.01
C THR A 9 -6.64 -26.00 8.51
N SER A 10 -7.78 -25.45 8.90
CA SER A 10 -8.23 -25.30 10.28
C SER A 10 -9.72 -25.64 10.39
N ASP A 11 -10.33 -25.42 11.56
CA ASP A 11 -11.78 -25.49 11.71
C ASP A 11 -12.53 -24.40 10.90
N GLU A 12 -11.82 -23.36 10.46
CA GLU A 12 -12.36 -22.16 9.79
C GLU A 12 -12.04 -22.12 8.29
N VAL A 13 -11.01 -22.86 7.84
CA VAL A 13 -10.57 -22.86 6.44
C VAL A 13 -10.21 -24.25 5.93
N ASP A 14 -10.77 -24.65 4.79
CA ASP A 14 -10.41 -25.87 4.08
C ASP A 14 -9.40 -25.63 2.93
N GLU A 15 -8.91 -26.70 2.31
CA GLU A 15 -7.95 -26.62 1.20
C GLU A 15 -8.48 -25.77 0.03
N ARG A 16 -9.78 -25.84 -0.26
CA ARG A 16 -10.38 -25.11 -1.37
C ARG A 16 -10.45 -23.61 -1.07
N GLN A 17 -10.75 -23.22 0.16
CA GLN A 17 -10.73 -21.82 0.57
C GLN A 17 -9.31 -21.25 0.51
N LEU A 18 -8.28 -22.03 0.86
CA LEU A 18 -6.88 -21.62 0.71
C LEU A 18 -6.50 -21.41 -0.77
N GLU A 19 -6.89 -22.33 -1.65
CA GLU A 19 -6.70 -22.18 -3.11
C GLU A 19 -7.37 -20.91 -3.63
N LEU A 20 -8.64 -20.69 -3.28
CA LEU A 20 -9.41 -19.52 -3.72
C LEU A 20 -8.82 -18.21 -3.18
N ALA A 21 -8.33 -18.21 -1.94
CA ALA A 21 -7.68 -17.03 -1.35
C ALA A 21 -6.43 -16.65 -2.15
N LYS A 22 -5.62 -17.65 -2.53
CA LYS A 22 -4.43 -17.44 -3.35
C LYS A 22 -4.78 -17.02 -4.78
N GLU A 23 -5.76 -17.64 -5.42
CA GLU A 23 -6.21 -17.23 -6.77
C GLU A 23 -6.68 -15.76 -6.76
N ALA A 24 -7.38 -15.34 -5.70
CA ALA A 24 -7.83 -13.95 -5.54
C ALA A 24 -6.66 -12.98 -5.33
N GLY A 25 -5.69 -13.32 -4.48
CA GLY A 25 -4.53 -12.45 -4.28
C GLY A 25 -3.55 -12.45 -5.44
N ASP A 26 -3.41 -13.55 -6.19
CA ASP A 26 -2.64 -13.57 -7.44
C ASP A 26 -3.23 -12.59 -8.47
N ALA A 27 -4.57 -12.55 -8.59
CA ALA A 27 -5.24 -11.58 -9.46
C ALA A 27 -5.12 -10.14 -8.96
N TYR A 28 -5.08 -9.94 -7.64
CA TYR A 28 -4.85 -8.62 -7.06
C TYR A 28 -3.40 -8.14 -7.27
N MET A 29 -2.41 -9.03 -7.10
CA MET A 29 -1.01 -8.75 -7.39
C MET A 29 -0.80 -8.37 -8.86
N GLU A 30 -1.47 -9.05 -9.81
CA GLU A 30 -1.41 -8.69 -11.23
C GLU A 30 -1.89 -7.23 -11.46
N ALA A 31 -2.90 -6.76 -10.72
CA ALA A 31 -3.33 -5.37 -10.79
C ALA A 31 -2.33 -4.39 -10.16
N VAL A 32 -1.69 -4.78 -9.05
CA VAL A 32 -0.63 -4.00 -8.39
C VAL A 32 0.59 -3.85 -9.30
N GLU A 33 1.06 -4.95 -9.89
CA GLU A 33 2.19 -4.95 -10.84
C GLU A 33 1.86 -4.08 -12.08
N TYR A 34 0.63 -4.18 -12.60
CA TYR A 34 0.23 -3.34 -13.72
C TYR A 34 0.22 -1.84 -13.38
N MET A 35 -0.26 -1.46 -12.19
CA MET A 35 -0.19 -0.05 -11.76
C MET A 35 1.26 0.41 -11.62
N ALA A 36 2.09 -0.37 -10.90
CA ALA A 36 3.48 -0.02 -10.61
C ALA A 36 4.38 0.04 -11.86
N GLU A 37 4.16 -0.84 -12.85
CA GLU A 37 5.05 -0.98 -14.01
C GLU A 37 4.57 -0.26 -15.28
N GLU A 38 3.27 -0.07 -15.45
CA GLU A 38 2.69 0.38 -16.73
C GLU A 38 1.82 1.64 -16.61
N VAL A 39 1.38 2.03 -15.41
CA VAL A 39 0.55 3.24 -15.18
C VAL A 39 1.38 4.32 -14.53
N ALA A 40 2.04 4.00 -13.42
CA ALA A 40 2.84 4.92 -12.65
C ALA A 40 4.18 5.28 -13.32
N HIS A 41 4.80 6.38 -12.88
CA HIS A 41 6.16 6.72 -13.34
C HIS A 41 7.17 5.70 -12.82
N THR A 42 7.03 5.34 -11.55
CA THR A 42 7.87 4.35 -10.87
C THR A 42 7.06 3.58 -9.84
N GLY A 43 7.37 2.30 -9.69
CA GLY A 43 6.84 1.46 -8.60
C GLY A 43 7.70 0.22 -8.42
N ASP A 44 7.60 -0.38 -7.23
CA ASP A 44 8.25 -1.66 -6.90
C ASP A 44 7.53 -2.33 -5.71
N HIS A 45 7.98 -3.52 -5.32
CA HIS A 45 7.48 -4.21 -4.14
C HIS A 45 8.55 -5.03 -3.42
N GLU A 46 8.46 -5.08 -2.09
CA GLU A 46 9.33 -5.88 -1.23
C GLU A 46 8.55 -6.76 -0.26
N ALA A 47 9.14 -7.91 0.07
CA ALA A 47 8.66 -8.74 1.17
C ALA A 47 9.17 -8.21 2.51
N ALA A 48 8.25 -7.96 3.44
CA ALA A 48 8.54 -7.35 4.73
C ALA A 48 7.78 -8.07 5.85
N GLY A 49 8.49 -8.99 6.52
CA GLY A 49 7.89 -9.85 7.54
C GLY A 49 6.81 -10.77 6.96
N GLU A 50 5.57 -10.59 7.39
CA GLU A 50 4.40 -11.34 6.93
C GLU A 50 3.65 -10.63 5.80
N MET A 51 4.18 -9.51 5.31
CA MET A 51 3.56 -8.67 4.29
C MET A 51 4.41 -8.64 3.01
N ILE A 52 3.76 -8.37 1.88
CA ILE A 52 4.39 -7.76 0.71
C ILE A 52 3.92 -6.31 0.69
N VAL A 53 4.87 -5.37 0.67
CA VAL A 53 4.61 -3.93 0.56
C VAL A 53 4.99 -3.52 -0.85
N ALA A 54 4.07 -2.90 -1.57
CA ALA A 54 4.28 -2.35 -2.90
C ALA A 54 4.04 -0.84 -2.86
N PHE A 55 4.69 -0.10 -3.74
CA PHE A 55 4.41 1.31 -3.97
C PHE A 55 4.27 1.62 -5.46
N ALA A 56 3.60 2.74 -5.74
CA ALA A 56 3.58 3.39 -7.04
C ALA A 56 3.65 4.91 -6.84
N GLN A 57 4.34 5.61 -7.73
CA GLN A 57 4.47 7.07 -7.73
C GLN A 57 3.93 7.67 -9.04
N GLU A 58 3.00 8.61 -8.89
CA GLU A 58 2.33 9.32 -9.98
C GLU A 58 2.39 10.85 -9.75
N GLU A 59 2.01 11.64 -10.76
CA GLU A 59 1.71 13.06 -10.56
C GLU A 59 0.55 13.22 -9.55
N ALA A 60 0.42 14.37 -8.89
CA ALA A 60 -0.66 14.54 -7.93
C ALA A 60 -2.04 14.54 -8.63
N GLU A 61 -2.97 13.72 -8.13
CA GLU A 61 -4.27 13.52 -8.78
C GLU A 61 -5.43 14.10 -7.97
N GLY A 62 -6.46 14.59 -8.67
CA GLY A 62 -7.72 14.94 -8.04
C GLY A 62 -8.50 13.70 -7.57
N MET A 63 -9.28 13.84 -6.51
CA MET A 63 -10.02 12.72 -5.90
C MET A 63 -11.45 13.09 -5.53
N TYR A 64 -12.36 12.11 -5.56
CA TYR A 64 -13.70 12.30 -5.03
C TYR A 64 -13.72 12.16 -3.51
N ALA A 65 -14.19 13.19 -2.82
CA ALA A 65 -14.44 13.17 -1.37
C ALA A 65 -15.94 13.19 -1.08
N LEU A 66 -16.36 12.45 -0.04
CA LEU A 66 -17.75 12.46 0.42
C LEU A 66 -17.99 13.69 1.31
N GLU A 67 -18.75 14.67 0.82
CA GLU A 67 -19.08 15.89 1.57
C GLU A 67 -20.29 15.68 2.49
N SER A 68 -21.28 14.91 2.02
CA SER A 68 -22.46 14.52 2.79
C SER A 68 -23.07 13.23 2.26
N GLU A 69 -24.07 12.66 2.94
CA GLU A 69 -24.68 11.39 2.55
C GLU A 69 -25.15 11.39 1.08
N GLY A 70 -24.44 10.63 0.24
CA GLY A 70 -24.73 10.49 -1.19
C GLY A 70 -24.26 11.65 -2.07
N ASP A 71 -23.47 12.59 -1.54
CA ASP A 71 -22.96 13.75 -2.27
C ASP A 71 -21.42 13.78 -2.23
N PHE A 72 -20.82 13.65 -3.40
CA PHE A 72 -19.36 13.64 -3.57
C PHE A 72 -18.93 14.89 -4.34
N GLU A 73 -17.81 15.48 -3.91
CA GLU A 73 -17.16 16.59 -4.61
C GLU A 73 -15.79 16.15 -5.12
N TRP A 74 -15.41 16.67 -6.29
CA TRP A 74 -14.05 16.51 -6.81
C TRP A 74 -13.13 17.51 -6.11
N VAL A 75 -12.10 17.00 -5.46
CA VAL A 75 -11.06 17.77 -4.76
C VAL A 75 -9.80 17.74 -5.61
N GLU A 76 -9.38 18.90 -6.09
CA GLU A 76 -8.12 19.07 -6.81
C GLU A 76 -6.91 18.94 -5.85
N PRO A 77 -5.72 18.55 -6.34
CA PRO A 77 -4.50 18.41 -5.52
C PRO A 77 -4.04 19.67 -4.77
N GLY A 78 -4.50 20.85 -5.17
CA GLY A 78 -4.03 22.11 -4.58
C GLY A 78 -2.60 22.42 -5.01
N ASP A 79 -1.69 22.54 -4.04
CA ASP A 79 -0.26 22.80 -4.29
C ASP A 79 0.57 21.50 -4.34
N ASP A 80 -0.02 20.36 -3.98
CA ASP A 80 0.65 19.05 -4.04
C ASP A 80 1.00 18.69 -5.49
N ASN A 81 2.12 17.99 -5.67
CA ASN A 81 2.67 17.70 -6.99
C ASN A 81 3.24 16.27 -7.13
N CYS A 82 2.98 15.40 -6.17
CA CYS A 82 3.33 13.98 -6.22
C CYS A 82 2.24 13.17 -5.54
N HIS A 83 1.78 12.09 -6.16
CA HIS A 83 0.94 11.08 -5.53
C HIS A 83 1.79 9.85 -5.20
N VAL A 84 1.77 9.44 -3.94
CA VAL A 84 2.40 8.18 -3.51
C VAL A 84 1.31 7.21 -3.11
N GLU A 85 1.28 6.05 -3.77
CA GLU A 85 0.45 4.91 -3.42
C GLU A 85 1.27 3.83 -2.71
N VAL A 86 0.68 3.18 -1.71
CA VAL A 86 1.21 2.03 -0.99
C VAL A 86 0.14 0.95 -0.91
N THR A 87 0.52 -0.27 -1.24
CA THR A 87 -0.32 -1.45 -1.04
C THR A 87 0.38 -2.43 -0.11
N ALA A 88 -0.34 -2.99 0.86
CA ALA A 88 0.14 -4.03 1.74
C ALA A 88 -0.71 -5.30 1.60
N MET A 89 -0.05 -6.42 1.34
CA MET A 89 -0.67 -7.71 1.05
C MET A 89 -0.13 -8.79 1.98
N ASP A 90 -0.92 -9.83 2.25
CA ASP A 90 -0.44 -11.03 2.91
C ASP A 90 0.67 -11.68 2.07
N ALA A 91 1.83 -11.97 2.66
CA ALA A 91 2.97 -12.51 1.91
C ALA A 91 2.73 -13.90 1.29
N GLU A 92 1.72 -14.63 1.77
CA GLU A 92 1.47 -16.01 1.36
C GLU A 92 0.36 -16.14 0.32
N ASP A 93 -0.76 -15.45 0.52
CA ASP A 93 -1.90 -15.48 -0.39
C ASP A 93 -2.13 -14.20 -1.17
N ARG A 94 -1.34 -13.14 -0.95
CA ARG A 94 -1.29 -11.89 -1.71
C ARG A 94 -2.57 -11.08 -1.70
N ARG A 95 -3.50 -11.39 -0.79
CA ARG A 95 -4.68 -10.54 -0.61
C ARG A 95 -4.29 -9.27 0.14
N MET A 96 -4.86 -8.16 -0.30
CA MET A 96 -4.77 -6.87 0.39
C MET A 96 -5.17 -6.99 1.87
N ILE A 97 -4.39 -6.35 2.74
CA ILE A 97 -4.66 -6.25 4.17
C ILE A 97 -5.30 -4.88 4.44
N PRO A 98 -6.60 -4.81 4.80
CA PRO A 98 -7.28 -3.55 5.08
C PRO A 98 -7.05 -3.05 6.50
N GLU A 99 -7.53 -1.84 6.79
CA GLU A 99 -7.49 -1.21 8.12
C GLU A 99 -6.08 -1.12 8.73
N LEU A 100 -5.09 -0.86 7.88
CA LEU A 100 -3.73 -0.50 8.27
C LEU A 100 -3.59 1.00 8.50
N ASP A 101 -2.79 1.34 9.50
CA ASP A 101 -2.24 2.69 9.66
C ASP A 101 -0.85 2.67 8.99
N ILE A 102 -0.71 3.42 7.89
CA ILE A 102 0.50 3.50 7.07
C ILE A 102 1.02 4.93 7.09
N GLU A 103 2.30 5.09 7.39
CA GLU A 103 3.03 6.34 7.24
C GLU A 103 4.15 6.16 6.22
N PHE A 104 4.45 7.22 5.45
CA PHE A 104 5.63 7.23 4.60
C PHE A 104 6.38 8.56 4.65
N THR A 105 7.67 8.51 4.35
CA THR A 105 8.57 9.66 4.25
C THR A 105 9.40 9.51 2.98
N LEU A 106 9.57 10.60 2.23
CA LEU A 106 10.49 10.68 1.09
C LEU A 106 11.77 11.39 1.54
N GLU A 107 12.94 10.79 1.35
CA GLU A 107 14.25 11.40 1.64
C GLU A 107 14.97 11.73 0.33
N ALA A 108 15.34 13.00 0.11
CA ALA A 108 16.12 13.41 -1.07
C ALA A 108 17.60 13.01 -0.95
N GLU A 109 18.35 13.01 -2.06
CA GLU A 109 19.79 12.68 -2.09
C GLU A 109 20.66 13.47 -1.10
N ASP A 110 20.24 14.69 -0.71
CA ASP A 110 20.97 15.52 0.26
C ASP A 110 20.57 15.26 1.73
N GLY A 111 19.66 14.31 1.96
CA GLY A 111 19.13 13.89 3.24
C GLY A 111 17.99 14.76 3.77
N GLU A 112 17.39 15.63 2.93
CA GLU A 112 16.17 16.35 3.29
C GLU A 112 14.95 15.41 3.26
N GLU A 113 14.23 15.31 4.38
CA GLU A 113 13.05 14.46 4.53
C GLU A 113 11.75 15.27 4.31
N PHE A 114 10.83 14.67 3.55
CA PHE A 114 9.47 15.15 3.29
C PHE A 114 8.49 14.12 3.88
N GLY A 115 8.06 14.39 5.11
CA GLY A 115 7.20 13.50 5.89
C GLY A 115 7.43 13.58 7.40
N PRO A 116 6.88 12.63 8.18
CA PRO A 116 6.03 11.53 7.72
C PRO A 116 4.64 12.01 7.27
N HIS A 117 4.05 11.27 6.33
CA HIS A 117 2.71 11.46 5.81
C HIS A 117 1.85 10.22 6.12
N GLU A 118 0.71 10.42 6.77
CA GLU A 118 -0.31 9.36 6.92
C GLU A 118 -1.00 9.11 5.58
N ALA A 119 -0.96 7.88 5.07
CA ALA A 119 -1.61 7.48 3.83
C ALA A 119 -3.09 7.11 4.07
N ASP A 120 -3.98 7.70 3.28
CA ASP A 120 -5.42 7.48 3.38
C ASP A 120 -5.82 6.20 2.64
N PHE A 121 -6.87 5.50 3.10
CA PHE A 121 -7.38 4.33 2.37
C PHE A 121 -8.24 4.78 1.18
N LEU A 122 -7.81 4.43 -0.02
CA LEU A 122 -8.37 4.94 -1.27
C LEU A 122 -8.96 3.81 -2.13
N TRP A 123 -9.91 4.22 -2.97
CA TRP A 123 -10.49 3.39 -4.02
C TRP A 123 -10.02 3.89 -5.37
N HIS A 124 -9.35 3.01 -6.12
CA HIS A 124 -9.07 3.18 -7.53
C HIS A 124 -9.88 2.14 -8.33
N PRO A 125 -10.34 2.43 -9.57
CA PRO A 125 -11.06 1.45 -10.38
C PRO A 125 -10.34 0.10 -10.58
N GLY A 126 -9.00 0.11 -10.53
CA GLY A 126 -8.17 -1.09 -10.64
C GLY A 126 -8.00 -1.87 -9.33
N LEU A 127 -7.82 -1.18 -8.20
CA LEU A 127 -7.51 -1.78 -6.91
C LEU A 127 -7.81 -0.83 -5.73
N LEU A 128 -7.85 -1.39 -4.52
CA LEU A 128 -7.82 -0.61 -3.29
C LEU A 128 -6.37 -0.43 -2.87
N HIS A 129 -5.96 0.75 -2.45
CA HIS A 129 -4.61 1.01 -1.93
C HIS A 129 -4.68 2.03 -0.79
N TYR A 130 -3.53 2.36 -0.23
CA TYR A 130 -3.33 3.54 0.60
C TYR A 130 -2.60 4.59 -0.22
N GLY A 131 -2.90 5.86 -0.06
CA GLY A 131 -2.17 6.87 -0.84
C GLY A 131 -2.36 8.29 -0.34
N LYS A 132 -1.56 9.19 -0.90
CA LYS A 132 -1.59 10.62 -0.57
C LYS A 132 -0.93 11.48 -1.63
N ASN A 133 -1.57 12.61 -1.92
CA ASN A 133 -0.90 13.73 -2.57
C ASN A 133 0.04 14.43 -1.57
N VAL A 134 1.24 14.78 -2.00
CA VAL A 134 2.25 15.50 -1.23
C VAL A 134 2.93 16.57 -2.10
N GLU A 135 3.44 17.63 -1.44
CA GLU A 135 4.25 18.66 -2.08
C GLU A 135 5.75 18.34 -1.94
N LEU A 136 6.43 18.22 -3.08
CA LEU A 136 7.88 18.03 -3.21
C LEU A 136 8.52 19.22 -3.93
N PRO A 137 9.83 19.48 -3.72
CA PRO A 137 10.53 20.59 -4.38
C PRO A 137 10.66 20.42 -5.91
N GLY A 138 10.50 19.20 -6.44
CA GLY A 138 10.50 18.89 -7.87
C GLY A 138 10.90 17.44 -8.15
N ASP A 139 11.09 17.13 -9.44
CA ASP A 139 11.54 15.82 -9.92
C ASP A 139 12.90 15.43 -9.33
N GLY A 140 13.14 14.13 -9.17
CA GLY A 140 14.44 13.63 -8.71
C GLY A 140 14.40 12.21 -8.19
N SER A 141 15.53 11.78 -7.62
CA SER A 141 15.63 10.49 -6.93
C SER A 141 15.42 10.68 -5.43
N TYR A 142 14.57 9.84 -4.85
CA TYR A 142 14.21 9.86 -3.44
C TYR A 142 14.24 8.45 -2.86
N ASP A 143 14.63 8.30 -1.60
CA ASP A 143 14.36 7.08 -0.85
C ASP A 143 12.95 7.17 -0.27
N LEU A 144 12.12 6.14 -0.48
CA LEU A 144 10.78 6.05 0.09
C LEU A 144 10.81 5.12 1.31
N HIS A 145 10.63 5.68 2.50
CA HIS A 145 10.50 4.94 3.74
C HIS A 145 9.03 4.73 4.06
N VAL A 146 8.61 3.47 4.21
CA VAL A 146 7.24 3.10 4.58
C VAL A 146 7.24 2.42 5.94
N GLU A 147 6.37 2.87 6.83
CA GLU A 147 6.10 2.25 8.13
C GLU A 147 4.63 1.83 8.21
N ILE A 148 4.39 0.60 8.66
CA ILE A 148 3.04 0.02 8.79
C ILE A 148 2.86 -0.50 10.21
N ASP A 149 1.87 0.03 10.91
CA ASP A 149 1.55 -0.41 12.26
C ASP A 149 0.88 -1.79 12.26
N ALA A 150 1.07 -2.52 13.37
CA ALA A 150 0.42 -3.80 13.55
C ALA A 150 -1.11 -3.59 13.59
N PRO A 151 -1.89 -4.16 12.65
CA PRO A 151 -3.34 -3.95 12.63
C PRO A 151 -4.01 -4.45 13.89
N THR A 152 -5.07 -3.77 14.31
CA THR A 152 -5.81 -4.08 15.55
C THR A 152 -7.11 -4.86 15.35
N PHE A 153 -7.50 -5.13 14.10
CA PHE A 153 -8.69 -5.93 13.80
C PHE A 153 -8.57 -7.36 14.32
N MET A 154 -9.70 -7.96 14.70
CA MET A 154 -9.76 -9.34 15.19
C MET A 154 -9.63 -10.35 14.05
N ARG A 155 -8.99 -11.49 14.30
CA ARG A 155 -8.87 -12.62 13.36
C ARG A 155 -9.67 -13.82 13.87
N HIS A 156 -10.37 -14.49 12.97
CA HIS A 156 -11.31 -15.58 13.27
C HIS A 156 -10.75 -16.95 12.85
N ASP A 157 -9.49 -17.25 13.20
CA ASP A 157 -8.85 -18.54 12.96
C ASP A 157 -7.75 -18.75 14.02
N GLU A 158 -7.82 -19.83 14.81
CA GLU A 158 -6.85 -20.12 15.88
C GLU A 158 -5.45 -20.46 15.32
N GLU A 159 -5.40 -21.09 14.16
CA GLU A 159 -4.18 -21.65 13.56
C GLU A 159 -3.51 -20.67 12.59
N ASN A 160 -4.31 -19.85 11.93
CA ASN A 160 -3.85 -18.90 10.94
C ASN A 160 -3.93 -17.44 11.42
N GLY A 161 -4.61 -17.13 12.52
CA GLY A 161 -4.89 -15.75 12.94
C GLY A 161 -3.73 -15.02 13.63
N ASP A 162 -2.70 -15.74 14.09
CA ASP A 162 -1.50 -15.16 14.70
C ASP A 162 -0.53 -14.63 13.62
N ARG A 163 -0.91 -13.50 13.01
CA ARG A 163 -0.15 -12.80 11.97
C ARG A 163 -0.30 -11.28 12.06
N TYR A 164 0.67 -10.56 11.50
CA TYR A 164 0.77 -9.09 11.45
C TYR A 164 0.85 -8.45 12.83
N GLY A 165 1.42 -9.16 13.81
CA GLY A 165 1.52 -8.69 15.19
C GLY A 165 2.63 -7.66 15.44
N GLU A 166 3.50 -7.43 14.45
CA GLU A 166 4.68 -6.58 14.53
C GLU A 166 4.58 -5.42 13.54
N ARG A 167 5.09 -4.24 13.91
CA ARG A 167 5.27 -3.11 12.97
C ARG A 167 6.23 -3.53 11.86
N VAL A 168 5.91 -3.16 10.63
CA VAL A 168 6.74 -3.40 9.44
C VAL A 168 7.35 -2.06 9.00
N SER A 169 8.60 -2.11 8.54
CA SER A 169 9.29 -0.97 7.93
C SER A 169 10.02 -1.45 6.67
N VAL A 170 9.86 -0.70 5.58
CA VAL A 170 10.46 -0.95 4.27
C VAL A 170 11.08 0.33 3.76
N THR A 171 12.17 0.23 3.01
CA THR A 171 12.77 1.36 2.29
C THR A 171 12.99 0.95 0.86
N PHE A 172 12.42 1.72 -0.06
CA PHE A 172 12.71 1.63 -1.48
C PHE A 172 13.76 2.68 -1.80
N GLU A 173 14.95 2.25 -2.20
CA GLU A 173 16.08 3.13 -2.50
C GLU A 173 15.97 3.67 -3.94
N ASP A 174 16.44 4.90 -4.15
CA ASP A 174 16.60 5.53 -5.47
C ASP A 174 15.29 5.56 -6.32
N VAL A 175 14.13 5.82 -5.71
CA VAL A 175 12.85 5.98 -6.42
C VAL A 175 12.90 7.19 -7.35
N ASP A 176 12.68 6.98 -8.64
CA ASP A 176 12.61 8.06 -9.64
C ASP A 176 11.22 8.72 -9.57
N VAL A 177 11.18 9.98 -9.15
CA VAL A 177 9.95 10.76 -8.93
C VAL A 177 9.80 11.79 -10.04
N GLU A 178 8.67 11.75 -10.74
CA GLU A 178 8.23 12.83 -11.64
C GLU A 178 7.10 13.63 -10.95
N THR A 179 7.30 14.94 -10.79
CA THR A 179 6.34 15.84 -10.13
C THR A 179 5.45 16.57 -11.13
N GLY A 180 4.18 16.72 -10.78
CA GLY A 180 3.18 17.38 -11.61
C GLY A 180 1.76 17.24 -11.05
N GLN A 181 0.77 17.55 -11.88
CA GLN A 181 -0.64 17.45 -11.54
C GLN A 181 -1.44 17.02 -12.78
N ASP A 182 -2.31 16.02 -12.62
CA ASP A 182 -3.19 15.49 -13.66
C ASP A 182 -4.69 15.81 -13.43
#